data_AF-A0A382IU83-F1
#
_entry.id   AF-A0A382IU83-F1
#
_cell.length_a   1.000
_cell.length_b   1.000
_cell.length_c   1.000
_cell.angle_alpha   90.00
_cell.angle_beta   90.00
_cell.angle_gamma   90.00
#
_symmetry.space_group_name_H-M   'P 1'
#
loop_
_entity.id
_entity.type
_entity.pdbx_description
1 polymer ?
#
loop_
_entity_poly.entity_id
_entity_poly.type
_entity_poly.pdbx_seq_one_letter_code
_entity_poly.pdbx_strand_id
1 'polypeptide(L)'
;MTRAIKFKKKGVETDAEVIERISTRFQILDDMTKAAIRGDIRAMIVQGPPGVGKSFGVEQQLERASLLDTVASRPKPYDIVKGAMSAIGLYCKLNQYRHKDNILIFDDCDSVLQDELSLNILKAALDSKRKRRICWNTDSYKLR
;
A
#
# COMPACT_ATOMS: atom_id res chain seq x y z
N MET A 1 28.14 -4.76 -35.27
CA MET A 1 26.78 -5.00 -35.79
C MET A 1 25.78 -4.84 -34.67
N THR A 2 25.11 -3.70 -34.58
CA THR A 2 24.14 -3.40 -33.51
C THR A 2 22.77 -3.92 -33.91
N ARG A 3 22.28 -4.97 -33.23
CA ARG A 3 20.98 -5.59 -33.53
C ARG A 3 19.88 -4.73 -32.91
N ALA A 4 19.15 -3.98 -33.74
CA ALA A 4 18.00 -3.20 -33.29
C ALA A 4 16.88 -4.13 -32.82
N ILE A 5 16.47 -3.99 -31.55
CA ILE A 5 15.31 -4.70 -30.99
C ILE A 5 14.05 -4.01 -31.51
N LYS A 6 13.33 -4.66 -32.43
CA LYS A 6 12.00 -4.19 -32.89
C LYS A 6 10.96 -4.46 -31.80
N PHE A 7 10.49 -3.42 -31.13
CA PHE A 7 9.30 -3.52 -30.28
C PHE A 7 8.06 -3.73 -31.16
N LYS A 8 7.39 -4.87 -30.97
CA LYS A 8 6.15 -5.21 -31.67
C LYS A 8 5.03 -4.34 -31.07
N LYS A 9 4.41 -3.49 -31.90
CA LYS A 9 3.24 -2.68 -31.50
C LYS A 9 2.15 -3.64 -31.02
N LYS A 10 1.72 -3.53 -29.76
CA LYS A 10 0.62 -4.34 -29.22
C LYS A 10 -0.64 -3.97 -30.01
N GLY A 11 -1.28 -4.96 -30.64
CA GLY A 11 -2.55 -4.76 -31.35
C GLY A 11 -3.66 -4.32 -30.39
N VAL A 12 -4.74 -3.75 -30.94
CA VAL A 12 -5.95 -3.43 -30.17
C VAL A 12 -6.52 -4.75 -29.63
N GLU A 13 -6.61 -4.86 -28.30
CA GLU A 13 -7.18 -6.03 -27.64
C GLU A 13 -8.69 -6.11 -27.96
N THR A 14 -9.19 -7.32 -28.19
CA THR A 14 -10.63 -7.57 -28.31
C THR A 14 -11.32 -7.41 -26.95
N ASP A 15 -12.63 -7.18 -26.94
CA ASP A 15 -13.40 -7.03 -25.69
C ASP A 15 -13.23 -8.23 -24.75
N ALA A 16 -13.19 -9.45 -25.30
CA ALA A 16 -12.96 -10.67 -24.52
C ALA A 16 -11.58 -10.68 -23.86
N GLU A 17 -10.53 -10.32 -24.60
CA GLU A 17 -9.15 -10.22 -24.07
C GLU A 17 -9.03 -9.10 -23.03
N VAL A 18 -9.75 -7.99 -23.21
CA VAL A 18 -9.81 -6.90 -22.23
C VAL A 18 -10.44 -7.36 -20.93
N ILE A 19 -11.57 -8.07 -20.99
CA ILE A 19 -12.26 -8.62 -19.82
C ILE A 19 -11.35 -9.63 -19.10
N GLU A 20 -10.74 -10.56 -19.83
CA GLU A 20 -9.84 -11.57 -19.26
C GLU A 20 -8.63 -10.91 -18.58
N ARG A 21 -8.01 -9.91 -19.23
CA ARG A 21 -6.91 -9.15 -18.65
C ARG A 21 -7.32 -8.41 -17.38
N ILE A 22 -8.50 -7.78 -17.37
CA ILE A 22 -9.03 -7.08 -16.19
C ILE A 22 -9.25 -8.08 -15.06
N SER A 23 -9.92 -9.20 -15.33
CA SER A 23 -10.18 -10.26 -14.35
C SER A 23 -8.87 -10.80 -13.74
N THR A 24 -7.89 -11.10 -14.58
CA THR A 24 -6.56 -11.58 -14.13
C THR A 24 -5.87 -10.57 -13.20
N ARG A 25 -5.95 -9.27 -13.51
CA ARG A 25 -5.39 -8.22 -12.64
C ARG A 25 -6.12 -8.12 -11.30
N PHE A 26 -7.44 -8.33 -11.26
CA PHE A 26 -8.19 -8.38 -10.01
C PHE A 26 -7.80 -9.58 -9.16
N GLN A 27 -7.61 -10.74 -9.77
CA GLN A 27 -7.14 -11.92 -9.05
C GLN A 27 -5.76 -11.67 -8.42
N ILE A 28 -4.84 -11.06 -9.17
CA ILE A 28 -3.52 -10.67 -8.64
C ILE A 28 -3.68 -9.68 -7.47
N LEU A 29 -4.53 -8.67 -7.59
CA LEU A 29 -4.78 -7.72 -6.51
C LEU A 29 -5.31 -8.41 -5.24
N ASP A 30 -6.24 -9.34 -5.40
CA ASP A 30 -6.81 -10.13 -4.30
C ASP A 30 -5.75 -10.99 -3.60
N ASP A 31 -4.94 -11.70 -4.38
CA ASP A 31 -3.87 -12.56 -3.85
C ASP A 31 -2.79 -11.76 -3.14
N MET A 32 -2.40 -10.62 -3.70
CA MET A 32 -1.45 -9.69 -3.08
C MET A 32 -2.01 -9.08 -1.80
N THR A 33 -3.30 -8.74 -1.77
CA THR A 33 -3.95 -8.22 -0.55
C THR A 33 -3.95 -9.27 0.55
N LYS A 34 -4.27 -10.52 0.23
CA LYS A 34 -4.19 -11.64 1.18
C LYS A 34 -2.76 -11.88 1.68
N ALA A 35 -1.76 -11.76 0.80
CA ALA A 35 -0.35 -11.85 1.19
C ALA A 35 0.06 -10.70 2.14
N ALA A 36 -0.45 -9.49 1.92
CA ALA A 36 -0.21 -8.36 2.83
C ALA A 36 -0.87 -8.60 4.20
N ILE A 37 -2.10 -9.13 4.21
CA ILE A 37 -2.82 -9.46 5.44
C ILE A 37 -2.10 -10.52 6.27
N ARG A 38 -1.53 -11.54 5.64
CA ARG A 38 -0.73 -12.57 6.32
C ARG A 38 0.65 -12.09 6.76
N GLY A 39 1.09 -10.92 6.29
CA GLY A 39 2.42 -10.39 6.55
C GLY A 39 3.54 -10.98 5.67
N ASP A 40 3.18 -11.70 4.60
CA ASP A 40 4.13 -12.27 3.62
C ASP A 40 4.83 -11.14 2.83
N ILE A 41 4.09 -10.06 2.54
CA ILE A 41 4.62 -8.85 1.92
C ILE A 41 4.49 -7.66 2.87
N ARG A 42 5.49 -6.78 2.86
CA ARG A 42 5.54 -5.61 3.76
C ARG A 42 4.71 -4.43 3.26
N ALA A 43 4.64 -4.27 1.95
CA ALA A 43 3.90 -3.22 1.27
C ALA A 43 3.64 -3.64 -0.17
N MET A 44 2.58 -3.06 -0.73
CA MET A 44 2.27 -3.11 -2.14
C MET A 44 1.79 -1.73 -2.58
N ILE A 45 2.08 -1.36 -3.83
CA ILE A 45 1.54 -0.16 -4.47
C ILE A 45 0.56 -0.65 -5.52
N VAL A 46 -0.69 -0.20 -5.43
CA VAL A 46 -1.76 -0.63 -6.31
C VAL A 46 -2.07 0.51 -7.28
N GLN A 47 -1.65 0.36 -8.54
CA GLN A 47 -1.92 1.33 -9.60
C GLN A 47 -2.85 0.73 -10.66
N GLY A 48 -3.79 1.53 -11.16
CA GLY A 48 -4.66 1.14 -12.26
C GLY A 48 -5.71 2.21 -12.58
N PRO A 49 -6.53 2.02 -13.63
CA PRO A 49 -7.50 3.01 -14.08
C PRO A 49 -8.51 3.36 -12.97
N PRO A 50 -9.07 4.57 -12.94
CA PRO A 50 -10.17 4.90 -12.04
C PRO A 50 -11.40 4.04 -12.35
N GLY A 51 -12.26 3.82 -11.34
CA GLY A 51 -13.54 3.11 -11.53
C GLY A 51 -13.47 1.60 -11.68
N VAL A 52 -12.27 0.98 -11.69
CA VAL A 52 -12.16 -0.48 -11.80
C VAL A 52 -12.48 -1.22 -10.49
N GLY A 53 -12.47 -0.53 -9.34
CA GLY A 53 -12.81 -1.14 -8.03
C GLY A 53 -11.62 -1.61 -7.19
N LYS A 54 -10.44 -0.98 -7.34
CA LYS A 54 -9.21 -1.34 -6.61
C LYS A 54 -9.37 -1.18 -5.09
N SER A 55 -9.78 0.01 -4.65
CA SER A 55 -9.98 0.30 -3.22
C SER A 55 -11.06 -0.61 -2.64
N PHE A 56 -12.17 -0.82 -3.34
CA PHE A 56 -13.22 -1.77 -2.93
C PHE A 56 -12.69 -3.20 -2.75
N GLY A 57 -11.88 -3.71 -3.68
CA GLY A 57 -11.30 -5.05 -3.58
C GLY A 57 -10.40 -5.21 -2.35
N VAL A 58 -9.54 -4.20 -2.08
CA VAL A 58 -8.65 -4.22 -0.91
C VAL A 58 -9.44 -4.11 0.39
N GLU A 59 -10.36 -3.15 0.48
CA GLU A 59 -11.22 -2.92 1.65
C GLU A 59 -12.05 -4.16 2.00
N GLN A 60 -12.63 -4.84 1.00
CA GLN A 60 -13.42 -6.05 1.21
C GLN A 60 -12.60 -7.19 1.83
N GLN A 61 -11.35 -7.38 1.40
CA GLN A 61 -10.49 -8.43 1.98
C GLN A 61 -10.07 -8.12 3.41
N LEU A 62 -9.80 -6.84 3.70
CA LEU A 62 -9.46 -6.40 5.05
C LEU A 62 -10.66 -6.54 6.00
N GLU A 63 -11.85 -6.16 5.55
CA GLU A 63 -13.07 -6.31 6.33
C GLU A 63 -13.30 -7.77 6.68
N ARG A 64 -13.22 -8.67 5.69
CA ARG A 64 -13.29 -10.13 5.89
C ARG A 64 -12.26 -10.64 6.89
N ALA A 65 -11.02 -10.18 6.82
CA ALA A 65 -9.96 -10.58 7.75
C ALA A 65 -10.20 -10.08 9.18
N SER A 66 -10.83 -8.91 9.33
CA SER A 66 -11.10 -8.26 10.63
C SER A 66 -12.41 -8.69 11.31
N LEU A 67 -13.18 -9.60 10.71
CA LEU A 67 -14.46 -10.05 11.25
C LEU A 67 -14.33 -10.61 12.66
N LEU A 68 -13.30 -11.42 12.91
CA LEU A 68 -13.06 -12.02 14.23
C LEU A 68 -12.72 -10.95 15.28
N ASP A 69 -11.91 -9.96 14.92
CA ASP A 69 -11.58 -8.85 15.83
C ASP A 69 -12.83 -8.03 16.18
N THR A 70 -13.69 -7.79 15.18
CA THR A 70 -14.96 -7.08 15.38
C THR A 70 -15.88 -7.83 16.34
N VAL A 71 -16.05 -9.14 16.14
CA VAL A 71 -16.85 -9.99 17.04
C VAL A 71 -16.26 -10.05 18.45
N ALA A 72 -14.93 -10.07 18.56
CA ALA A 72 -14.22 -10.08 19.83
C ALA A 72 -14.10 -8.69 20.49
N SER A 73 -14.73 -7.64 19.93
CA SER A 73 -14.61 -6.25 20.39
C SER A 73 -13.15 -5.75 20.51
N ARG A 74 -12.28 -6.27 19.65
CA ARG A 74 -10.89 -5.82 19.54
C ARG A 74 -10.79 -4.61 18.60
N PRO A 75 -9.79 -3.74 18.78
CA PRO A 75 -9.51 -2.68 17.83
C PRO A 75 -9.30 -3.24 16.43
N LYS A 76 -9.80 -2.54 15.41
CA LYS A 76 -9.59 -2.95 14.01
C LYS A 76 -8.08 -3.00 13.71
N PRO A 77 -7.58 -4.08 13.12
CA PRO A 77 -6.16 -4.21 12.79
C PRO A 77 -5.77 -3.42 11.54
N TYR A 78 -6.59 -2.49 11.06
CA TYR A 78 -6.24 -1.68 9.91
C TYR A 78 -6.87 -0.29 9.96
N ASP A 79 -6.32 0.61 9.14
CA ASP A 79 -6.90 1.93 8.87
C ASP A 79 -6.76 2.32 7.42
N ILE A 80 -7.66 3.18 6.97
CA ILE A 80 -7.64 3.75 5.62
C ILE A 80 -7.47 5.26 5.76
N VAL A 81 -6.34 5.76 5.31
CA VAL A 81 -6.06 7.19 5.21
C VAL A 81 -6.39 7.62 3.78
N LYS A 82 -7.27 8.61 3.64
CA LYS A 82 -7.68 9.15 2.34
C LYS A 82 -7.11 10.55 2.14
N GLY A 83 -6.57 10.84 0.96
CA GLY A 83 -6.11 12.17 0.57
C GLY A 83 -4.73 12.55 1.10
N ALA A 84 -4.47 13.84 1.33
CA ALA A 84 -3.13 14.31 1.67
C ALA A 84 -2.76 14.06 3.14
N MET A 85 -1.50 13.69 3.38
CA MET A 85 -0.95 13.49 4.73
C MET A 85 0.44 14.10 4.84
N SER A 86 0.69 14.85 5.91
CA SER A 86 2.02 15.40 6.19
C SER A 86 2.98 14.31 6.70
N ALA A 87 4.28 14.54 6.57
CA ALA A 87 5.31 13.63 7.08
C ALA A 87 5.15 13.31 8.59
N ILE A 88 4.80 14.31 9.39
CA ILE A 88 4.54 14.10 10.83
C ILE A 88 3.26 13.28 11.05
N GLY A 89 2.22 13.51 10.25
CA GLY A 89 1.00 12.71 10.27
C GLY A 89 1.28 11.24 9.93
N LEU A 90 2.08 11.00 8.90
CA LEU A 90 2.56 9.67 8.51
C LEU A 90 3.30 8.98 9.66
N TYR A 91 4.26 9.67 10.29
CA TYR A 91 5.01 9.13 11.42
C TYR A 91 4.09 8.72 12.58
N CYS A 92 3.17 9.60 12.98
CA CYS A 92 2.21 9.32 14.03
C CYS A 92 1.31 8.14 13.68
N LYS A 93 0.83 8.06 12.44
CA LYS A 93 -0.03 6.97 11.97
C LYS A 93 0.69 5.63 12.00
N LEU A 94 1.92 5.58 11.49
CA LEU A 94 2.77 4.39 11.55
C LEU A 94 3.04 3.94 12.99
N ASN A 95 3.23 4.88 13.93
CA ASN A 95 3.40 4.54 15.33
C ASN A 95 2.10 4.02 15.98
N GLN A 96 0.95 4.59 15.64
CA GLN A 96 -0.37 4.11 16.10
C GLN A 96 -0.61 2.65 15.66
N TYR A 97 -0.22 2.30 14.44
CA TYR A 97 -0.40 0.96 13.87
C TYR A 97 0.91 0.14 13.85
N ARG A 98 1.79 0.35 14.83
CA ARG A 98 3.11 -0.32 14.91
C ARG A 98 3.07 -1.81 15.28
N HIS A 99 1.91 -2.29 15.72
CA HIS A 99 1.75 -3.67 16.18
C HIS A 99 1.81 -4.65 15.01
N LYS A 100 2.16 -5.90 15.32
CA LYS A 100 2.24 -6.95 14.31
C LYS A 100 0.86 -7.15 13.67
N ASP A 101 0.85 -7.45 12.38
CA ASP A 101 -0.36 -7.74 11.59
C ASP A 101 -1.31 -6.55 11.42
N ASN A 102 -0.96 -5.36 11.92
CA ASN A 102 -1.68 -4.13 11.61
C ASN A 102 -1.33 -3.62 10.20
N ILE A 103 -2.35 -3.15 9.46
CA ILE A 103 -2.23 -2.72 8.06
C ILE A 103 -2.65 -1.26 7.92
N LEU A 104 -1.86 -0.47 7.19
CA LEU A 104 -2.23 0.90 6.83
C LEU A 104 -2.43 0.98 5.33
N ILE A 105 -3.58 1.51 4.92
CA ILE A 105 -3.94 1.76 3.52
C ILE A 105 -3.87 3.26 3.29
N PHE A 106 -3.15 3.65 2.25
CA PHE A 106 -3.06 5.02 1.76
C PHE A 106 -3.81 5.09 0.42
N ASP A 107 -5.02 5.63 0.44
CA ASP A 107 -5.93 5.76 -0.71
C ASP A 107 -5.88 7.23 -1.18
N ASP A 108 -5.55 7.46 -2.46
CA ASP A 108 -5.34 8.80 -3.04
C ASP A 108 -4.31 9.69 -2.27
N CYS A 109 -3.33 9.07 -1.60
CA CYS A 109 -2.27 9.79 -0.86
C CYS A 109 -1.01 10.05 -1.72
N ASP A 110 -1.16 10.58 -2.93
CA ASP A 110 -0.01 10.82 -3.83
C ASP A 110 1.07 11.71 -3.17
N SER A 111 0.64 12.66 -2.33
CA SER A 111 1.52 13.56 -1.55
C SER A 111 2.60 12.84 -0.74
N VAL A 112 2.30 11.67 -0.17
CA VAL A 112 3.22 10.89 0.66
C VAL A 112 4.37 10.31 -0.17
N LEU A 113 4.13 10.06 -1.46
CA LEU A 113 5.14 9.56 -2.40
C LEU A 113 5.94 10.67 -3.06
N GLN A 114 5.49 11.92 -2.98
CA GLN A 114 6.14 13.08 -3.59
C GLN A 114 7.06 13.83 -2.60
N ASP A 115 6.77 13.76 -1.30
CA ASP A 115 7.57 14.40 -0.25
C ASP A 115 8.76 13.52 0.17
N GLU A 116 9.97 14.10 0.14
CA GLU A 116 11.21 13.38 0.45
C GLU A 116 11.25 12.87 1.91
N LEU A 117 10.75 13.67 2.85
CA LEU A 117 10.75 13.30 4.27
C LEU A 117 9.78 12.13 4.52
N SER A 118 8.58 12.19 3.93
CA SER A 118 7.59 11.11 3.96
C SER A 118 8.14 9.83 3.33
N LEU A 119 8.83 9.92 2.19
CA LEU A 119 9.53 8.79 1.58
C LEU A 119 10.61 8.19 2.47
N ASN A 120 11.40 9.02 3.18
CA ASN A 120 12.41 8.55 4.13
C ASN A 120 11.78 7.78 5.30
N ILE A 121 10.67 8.26 5.83
CA ILE A 121 9.88 7.55 6.85
C ILE A 121 9.36 6.21 6.29
N LEU A 122 8.74 6.21 5.11
CA LEU A 122 8.23 4.99 4.49
C LEU A 122 9.35 3.96 4.26
N LYS A 123 10.52 4.38 3.76
CA LYS A 123 11.68 3.49 3.58
C LYS A 123 12.07 2.81 4.90
N ALA A 124 12.12 3.56 6.01
CA ALA A 124 12.40 2.98 7.32
C ALA A 124 11.27 2.06 7.81
N ALA A 125 10.01 2.42 7.53
CA ALA A 125 8.84 1.61 7.87
C ALA A 125 8.75 0.30 7.06
N LEU A 126 9.34 0.26 5.87
CA LEU A 126 9.34 -0.88 4.96
C LEU A 126 10.67 -1.66 4.93
N ASP A 127 11.63 -1.28 5.79
CA ASP A 127 12.95 -1.90 5.89
C ASP A 127 12.83 -3.43 6.09
N SER A 128 13.71 -4.17 5.40
CA SER A 128 13.64 -5.62 5.33
C SER A 128 14.20 -6.38 6.53
N LYS A 129 14.72 -5.67 7.54
CA LYS A 129 15.26 -6.24 8.78
C LYS A 129 14.16 -6.81 9.68
N ARG A 130 14.58 -7.66 10.63
CA ARG A 130 13.72 -8.28 11.65
C ARG A 130 13.07 -7.25 12.59
N LYS A 131 13.78 -6.17 12.91
CA LYS A 131 13.27 -5.06 13.72
C LYS A 131 13.39 -3.78 12.90
N ARG A 132 12.26 -3.08 12.75
CA ARG A 132 12.17 -1.79 12.05
C ARG A 132 12.15 -0.69 13.09
N ARG A 133 12.93 0.36 12.87
CA ARG A 133 12.97 1.54 13.72
C ARG A 133 12.90 2.77 12.84
N ILE A 134 11.92 3.62 13.12
CA ILE A 134 11.76 4.92 12.50
C ILE A 134 12.20 5.93 13.56
N CYS A 135 13.19 6.76 13.24
CA CYS A 135 13.66 7.81 14.13
C CYS A 135 13.23 9.16 13.55
N TRP A 136 12.61 10.00 14.37
CA TRP A 136 12.34 11.40 14.04
C TRP A 136 13.24 12.28 14.90
N ASN A 137 14.47 12.48 14.43
CA ASN A 137 15.49 13.27 15.14
C ASN A 137 15.68 14.61 14.43
N THR A 138 14.71 15.50 14.61
CA THR A 138 14.88 16.91 14.25
C THR A 138 15.61 17.58 15.41
N ASP A 139 16.84 18.03 15.18
CA ASP A 139 17.69 18.77 16.13
C ASP A 139 17.08 20.11 16.63
N SER A 140 15.78 20.34 16.43
CA SER A 140 14.98 21.46 16.93
C SER A 140 15.19 21.78 18.43
N TYR A 141 15.51 20.80 19.28
CA TYR A 141 15.84 21.04 20.69
C TYR A 141 17.20 21.75 20.87
N LYS A 142 18.15 21.61 19.92
CA LYS A 142 19.45 22.29 19.93
C LYS A 142 19.37 23.77 19.48
N LEU A 143 18.19 24.23 19.05
CA LEU A 143 17.91 25.63 18.68
C LEU A 143 17.25 26.42 19.82
N ARG A 144 17.21 25.85 21.04
CA ARG A 144 16.81 26.55 22.27
C ARG A 144 18.04 26.99 23.05
#